data_AF-A0A8T2K216-F1
#
_entry.id   AF-A0A8T2K216-F1
#
_cell.length_a   1.000
_cell.length_b   1.000
_cell.length_c   1.000
_cell.angle_alpha   90.00
_cell.angle_beta   90.00
_cell.angle_gamma   90.00
#
_symmetry.space_group_name_H-M   'P 1'
#
loop_
_entity.id
_entity.type
_entity.pdbx_description
1 polymer ?
#
loop_
_entity_poly.entity_id
_entity_poly.type
_entity_poly.pdbx_seq_one_letter_code
_entity_poly.pdbx_strand_id
1 'polypeptide(L)'
;FFEVYSPTQSVMPKIGEDVILNCYLVPSMNAEDMDVRWIRSEDGSLVHLYRLRNDELWDINTDFHGRTEFMKHNIADGNVSLKIHNITASDEGKYICHFQSKVFYSEATVDILPAGIGSHPILKVEVISKDKMNLSFMSSGWYPKPEVLCLDGKKKSVHFLGGVYQHANHHYNADISLVLEKGSQSIYSCIFKNTRAMQEVGATIEVSVNITLDPETAHSELLIVKNTLTRAKEKLNVLDNPNRFDTRLYVLGTEGFETGNIYWEVDVSNAEHWTLGVASEGINRKGKIELSPKKGFWVIELLEDKYKAYTDPATTLNLSKKPRRIGIFLYLRQMRKIIFYDAGNSQKIFSFNINSIQKPPFYPFFSVWTKNETIHLCSPP
;
A
#
# COMPACT_ATOMS: atom_id res chain seq x y z
N PHE A 1 3.81 -27.90 -49.66
CA PHE A 1 3.41 -26.58 -49.16
C PHE A 1 2.83 -26.76 -47.77
N PHE A 2 3.15 -25.85 -46.85
CA PHE A 2 2.69 -25.88 -45.46
C PHE A 2 2.28 -24.46 -45.06
N GLU A 3 1.50 -24.33 -44.01
CA GLU A 3 1.24 -23.07 -43.32
C GLU A 3 1.84 -23.12 -41.92
N VAL A 4 2.17 -21.95 -41.38
CA VAL A 4 2.63 -21.82 -40.01
C VAL A 4 1.52 -21.18 -39.18
N TYR A 5 1.27 -21.74 -38.02
CA TYR A 5 0.17 -21.36 -37.14
C TYR A 5 0.66 -21.12 -35.71
N SER A 6 0.26 -19.98 -35.14
CA SER A 6 0.35 -19.72 -33.70
C SER A 6 -1.06 -19.76 -33.10
N PRO A 7 -1.33 -20.58 -32.07
CA PRO A 7 -2.67 -20.69 -31.48
C PRO A 7 -3.06 -19.48 -30.64
N THR A 8 -2.08 -18.66 -30.25
CA THR A 8 -2.28 -17.55 -29.34
C THR A 8 -1.75 -16.29 -30.00
N GLN A 9 -2.63 -15.30 -30.18
CA GLN A 9 -2.25 -14.03 -30.79
C GLN A 9 -1.37 -13.20 -29.85
N SER A 10 -1.62 -13.25 -28.54
CA SER A 10 -0.82 -12.53 -27.54
C SER A 10 -0.69 -13.33 -26.25
N VAL A 11 0.51 -13.31 -25.67
CA VAL A 11 0.80 -13.89 -24.35
C VAL A 11 1.11 -12.77 -23.35
N MET A 12 0.64 -12.93 -22.11
CA MET A 12 0.78 -11.91 -21.05
C MET A 12 1.54 -12.46 -19.84
N PRO A 13 2.84 -12.78 -19.98
CA PRO A 13 3.64 -13.27 -18.86
C PRO A 13 3.83 -12.18 -17.81
N LYS A 14 3.98 -12.55 -16.53
CA LYS A 14 4.46 -11.59 -15.55
C LYS A 14 5.95 -11.35 -15.76
N ILE A 15 6.41 -10.13 -15.49
CA ILE A 15 7.85 -9.84 -15.51
C ILE A 15 8.58 -10.76 -14.53
N GLY A 16 9.67 -11.38 -14.98
CA GLY A 16 10.45 -12.39 -14.28
C GLY A 16 10.04 -13.84 -14.56
N GLU A 17 8.88 -14.08 -15.19
CA GLU A 17 8.44 -15.43 -15.56
C GLU A 17 9.00 -15.87 -16.92
N ASP A 18 8.96 -17.18 -17.16
CA ASP A 18 9.20 -17.76 -18.47
C ASP A 18 7.93 -17.67 -19.32
N VAL A 19 8.08 -17.56 -20.64
CA VAL A 19 6.96 -17.62 -21.59
C VAL A 19 7.24 -18.62 -22.70
N ILE A 20 6.19 -19.29 -23.17
CA ILE A 20 6.27 -20.20 -24.31
C ILE A 20 5.48 -19.58 -25.47
N LEU A 21 6.18 -19.35 -26.58
CA LEU A 21 5.63 -18.89 -27.85
C LEU A 21 5.33 -20.11 -28.70
N ASN A 22 4.04 -20.43 -28.82
CA ASN A 22 3.62 -21.62 -29.53
C ASN A 22 3.60 -21.42 -31.04
N CYS A 23 4.18 -22.37 -31.79
CA CYS A 23 4.22 -22.29 -33.25
C CYS A 23 4.26 -23.67 -33.90
N TYR A 24 3.41 -23.90 -34.90
CA TYR A 24 3.16 -25.22 -35.48
C TYR A 24 3.07 -25.19 -37.02
N LEU A 25 3.45 -26.29 -37.66
CA LEU A 25 3.16 -26.55 -39.08
C LEU A 25 1.76 -27.12 -39.30
N VAL A 26 1.10 -26.65 -40.35
CA VAL A 26 -0.20 -27.15 -40.82
C VAL A 26 -0.09 -27.51 -42.31
N PRO A 27 -0.29 -28.78 -42.71
CA PRO A 27 -0.50 -29.96 -41.87
C PRO A 27 0.74 -30.30 -41.03
N SER A 28 0.53 -31.06 -39.95
CA SER A 28 1.62 -31.59 -39.12
C SER A 28 2.60 -32.41 -39.97
N MET A 29 3.88 -32.05 -39.90
CA MET A 29 4.94 -32.69 -40.66
C MET A 29 6.31 -32.45 -40.01
N ASN A 30 7.27 -33.32 -40.31
CA ASN A 30 8.62 -33.23 -39.76
C ASN A 30 9.34 -31.96 -40.24
N ALA A 31 9.86 -31.18 -39.27
CA ALA A 31 10.59 -29.94 -39.50
C ALA A 31 12.10 -30.01 -39.15
N GLU A 32 12.66 -31.19 -38.83
CA GLU A 32 14.06 -31.35 -38.39
C GLU A 32 15.09 -30.83 -39.38
N ASP A 33 14.79 -30.94 -40.68
CA ASP A 33 15.67 -30.50 -41.77
C ASP A 33 15.28 -29.10 -42.31
N MET A 34 14.40 -28.38 -41.60
CA MET A 34 14.01 -27.00 -41.95
C MET A 34 14.82 -25.98 -41.17
N ASP A 35 14.93 -24.79 -41.74
CA ASP A 35 15.40 -23.59 -41.04
C ASP A 35 14.23 -22.97 -40.27
N VAL A 36 14.36 -22.83 -38.96
CA VAL A 36 13.36 -22.17 -38.11
C VAL A 36 13.97 -20.95 -37.44
N ARG A 37 13.35 -19.79 -37.65
CA ARG A 37 13.82 -18.49 -37.13
C ARG A 37 12.73 -17.86 -36.29
N TRP A 38 13.10 -17.48 -35.08
CA TRP A 38 12.32 -16.56 -34.26
C TRP A 38 12.93 -15.17 -34.39
N ILE A 39 12.14 -14.21 -34.86
CA ILE A 39 12.59 -12.87 -35.21
C ILE A 39 11.68 -11.87 -34.50
N ARG A 40 12.28 -10.85 -33.89
CA ARG A 40 11.52 -9.71 -33.37
C ARG A 40 11.16 -8.78 -34.52
N SER A 41 9.88 -8.49 -34.68
CA SER A 41 9.35 -7.78 -35.85
C SER A 41 9.77 -6.31 -35.91
N GLU A 42 10.00 -5.66 -34.77
CA GLU A 42 10.25 -4.21 -34.69
C GLU A 42 11.63 -3.81 -35.22
N ASP A 43 12.65 -4.63 -34.97
CA ASP A 43 14.05 -4.35 -35.28
C ASP A 43 14.71 -5.43 -36.15
N GLY A 44 14.00 -6.52 -36.44
CA GLY A 44 14.52 -7.66 -37.19
C GLY A 44 15.53 -8.50 -36.40
N SER A 45 15.65 -8.28 -35.08
CA SER A 45 16.59 -9.00 -34.23
C SER A 45 16.29 -10.50 -34.23
N LEU A 46 17.35 -11.30 -34.44
CA LEU A 46 17.26 -12.75 -34.34
C LEU A 46 17.18 -13.17 -32.88
N VAL A 47 16.07 -13.78 -32.49
CA VAL A 47 15.78 -14.22 -31.11
C VAL A 47 16.26 -15.66 -30.90
N HIS A 48 16.05 -16.51 -31.92
CA HIS A 48 16.52 -17.89 -31.90
C HIS A 48 16.62 -18.43 -33.34
N LEU A 49 17.61 -19.28 -33.59
CA LEU A 49 17.81 -19.95 -34.88
C LEU A 49 18.04 -21.44 -34.67
N TYR A 50 17.19 -22.25 -35.29
CA TYR A 50 17.39 -23.68 -35.45
C TYR A 50 17.71 -23.98 -36.92
N ARG A 51 18.85 -24.64 -37.15
CA ARG A 51 19.36 -24.97 -38.48
C ARG A 51 20.30 -26.17 -38.39
N LEU A 52 20.35 -26.99 -39.46
CA LEU A 52 21.23 -28.18 -39.53
C LEU A 52 21.07 -29.11 -38.31
N ARG A 53 19.81 -29.29 -37.86
CA ARG A 53 19.45 -30.10 -36.69
C ARG A 53 20.02 -29.61 -35.35
N ASN A 54 20.44 -28.35 -35.25
CA ASN A 54 21.02 -27.79 -34.05
C ASN A 54 20.56 -26.34 -33.79
N ASP A 55 20.73 -25.87 -32.55
CA ASP A 55 20.51 -24.47 -32.21
C ASP A 55 21.77 -23.67 -32.52
N GLU A 56 21.65 -22.62 -33.34
CA GLU A 56 22.75 -21.72 -33.68
C GLU A 56 22.72 -20.51 -32.74
N LEU A 57 23.74 -20.41 -31.87
CA LEU A 57 23.78 -19.41 -30.78
C LEU A 57 24.68 -18.19 -31.05
N TRP A 58 25.40 -18.17 -32.17
CA TRP A 58 26.46 -17.19 -32.43
C TRP A 58 25.97 -15.87 -33.02
N ASP A 59 24.84 -15.90 -33.75
CA ASP A 59 24.24 -14.74 -34.41
C ASP A 59 22.98 -14.20 -33.68
N ILE A 60 22.65 -14.75 -32.51
CA ILE A 60 21.47 -14.32 -31.74
C ILE A 60 21.72 -12.91 -31.17
N ASN A 61 20.66 -12.10 -31.08
CA ASN A 61 20.75 -10.81 -30.41
C ASN A 61 21.15 -11.02 -28.92
N THR A 62 22.10 -10.21 -28.44
CA THR A 62 22.65 -10.31 -27.08
C THR A 62 21.61 -10.27 -25.97
N ASP A 63 20.46 -9.60 -26.18
CA ASP A 63 19.37 -9.49 -25.21
C ASP A 63 18.67 -10.84 -24.94
N PHE A 64 18.83 -11.81 -25.84
CA PHE A 64 18.24 -13.16 -25.78
C PHE A 64 19.28 -14.25 -25.52
N HIS A 65 20.56 -13.92 -25.44
CA HIS A 65 21.64 -14.88 -25.17
C HIS A 65 21.41 -15.61 -23.83
N GLY A 66 21.35 -16.94 -23.89
CA GLY A 66 21.14 -17.79 -22.71
C GLY A 66 19.72 -17.69 -22.11
N ARG A 67 18.79 -16.99 -22.78
CA ARG A 67 17.39 -16.85 -22.35
C ARG A 67 16.43 -17.63 -23.24
N THR A 68 16.88 -18.21 -24.35
CA THR A 68 15.99 -18.92 -25.29
C THR A 68 16.25 -20.42 -25.27
N GLU A 69 15.15 -21.20 -25.26
CA GLU A 69 15.16 -22.66 -25.26
C GLU A 69 14.18 -23.16 -26.33
N PHE A 70 14.68 -23.93 -27.28
CA PHE A 70 13.87 -24.50 -28.35
C PHE A 70 13.32 -25.88 -27.97
N MET A 71 12.01 -26.08 -28.13
CA MET A 71 11.33 -27.32 -27.71
C MET A 71 11.53 -28.45 -28.74
N LYS A 72 12.71 -29.07 -28.74
CA LYS A 72 13.14 -30.09 -29.73
C LYS A 72 12.29 -31.36 -29.79
N HIS A 73 11.59 -31.71 -28.70
CA HIS A 73 10.98 -33.04 -28.55
C HIS A 73 9.82 -33.32 -29.52
N ASN A 74 9.22 -32.28 -30.11
CA ASN A 74 8.03 -32.38 -30.96
C ASN A 74 8.25 -31.79 -32.37
N ILE A 75 9.50 -31.54 -32.76
CA ILE A 75 9.82 -31.00 -34.09
C ILE A 75 9.46 -31.97 -35.22
N ALA A 76 9.47 -33.27 -34.95
CA ALA A 76 9.03 -34.30 -35.88
C ALA A 76 7.53 -34.19 -36.21
N ASP A 77 6.74 -33.59 -35.31
CA ASP A 77 5.31 -33.30 -35.49
C ASP A 77 5.08 -31.88 -36.04
N GLY A 78 6.14 -31.10 -36.26
CA GLY A 78 6.08 -29.72 -36.73
C GLY A 78 5.84 -28.69 -35.63
N ASN A 79 6.03 -29.04 -34.35
CA ASN A 79 5.99 -28.10 -33.23
C ASN A 79 7.38 -27.50 -33.00
N VAL A 80 7.47 -26.18 -33.07
CA VAL A 80 8.73 -25.42 -32.93
C VAL A 80 8.63 -24.32 -31.87
N SER A 81 7.80 -24.56 -30.86
CA SER A 81 7.60 -23.61 -29.77
C SER A 81 8.91 -23.15 -29.15
N LEU A 82 9.02 -21.84 -28.93
CA LEU A 82 10.17 -21.21 -28.29
C LEU A 82 9.82 -20.84 -26.86
N LYS A 83 10.65 -21.26 -25.92
CA LYS A 83 10.60 -20.77 -24.55
C LYS A 83 11.60 -19.63 -24.37
N ILE A 84 11.14 -18.52 -23.79
CA ILE A 84 11.99 -17.38 -23.41
C ILE A 84 11.94 -17.24 -21.90
N HIS A 85 13.11 -17.22 -21.27
CA HIS A 85 13.28 -17.16 -19.83
C HIS A 85 13.37 -15.73 -19.30
N ASN A 86 12.87 -15.53 -18.09
CA ASN A 86 13.01 -14.29 -17.32
C ASN A 86 12.56 -13.06 -18.13
N ILE A 87 11.27 -13.00 -18.49
CA ILE A 87 10.71 -11.91 -19.30
C ILE A 87 10.84 -10.56 -18.60
N THR A 88 11.21 -9.55 -19.37
CA THR A 88 11.36 -8.15 -18.98
C THR A 88 10.40 -7.27 -19.78
N ALA A 89 10.24 -6.02 -19.34
CA ALA A 89 9.47 -5.01 -20.09
C ALA A 89 10.03 -4.77 -21.51
N SER A 90 11.34 -4.92 -21.71
CA SER A 90 12.00 -4.68 -22.99
C SER A 90 11.72 -5.77 -24.03
N ASP A 91 11.23 -6.93 -23.59
CA ASP A 91 10.83 -8.03 -24.48
C ASP A 91 9.42 -7.81 -25.07
N GLU A 92 8.70 -6.75 -24.69
CA GLU A 92 7.41 -6.40 -25.30
C GLU A 92 7.54 -6.19 -26.80
N GLY A 93 6.67 -6.83 -27.57
CA GLY A 93 6.67 -6.70 -29.02
C GLY A 93 6.12 -7.91 -29.73
N LYS A 94 6.20 -7.86 -31.06
CA LYS A 94 5.73 -8.90 -31.95
C LYS A 94 6.86 -9.81 -32.38
N TYR A 95 6.63 -11.11 -32.24
CA TYR A 95 7.59 -12.15 -32.58
C TYR A 95 7.06 -12.94 -33.78
N ILE A 96 7.93 -13.13 -34.76
CA ILE A 96 7.67 -13.86 -35.99
C ILE A 96 8.34 -15.23 -35.85
N CYS A 97 7.54 -16.27 -36.03
CA CYS A 97 8.01 -17.63 -36.21
C CYS A 97 8.05 -17.91 -37.70
N HIS A 98 9.26 -17.96 -38.27
CA HIS A 98 9.49 -18.15 -39.69
C HIS A 98 10.07 -19.53 -39.97
N PHE A 99 9.42 -20.27 -40.86
CA PHE A 99 9.86 -21.58 -41.33
C PHE A 99 10.30 -21.51 -42.79
N GLN A 100 11.46 -22.06 -43.08
CA GLN A 100 12.02 -22.13 -44.42
C GLN A 100 12.42 -23.58 -44.75
N SER A 101 11.76 -24.13 -45.77
CA SER A 101 12.20 -25.34 -46.47
C SER A 101 13.09 -24.99 -47.67
N LYS A 102 13.55 -25.98 -48.44
CA LYS A 102 14.37 -25.74 -49.65
C LYS A 102 13.69 -24.88 -50.72
N VAL A 103 12.36 -24.89 -50.80
CA VAL A 103 11.60 -24.29 -51.92
C VAL A 103 10.46 -23.37 -51.48
N PHE A 104 10.15 -23.31 -50.19
CA PHE A 104 8.97 -22.62 -49.67
C PHE A 104 9.17 -22.16 -48.24
N TYR A 105 8.54 -21.04 -47.87
CA TYR A 105 8.52 -20.50 -46.52
C TYR A 105 7.11 -20.07 -46.10
N SER A 106 6.85 -20.06 -44.80
CA SER A 106 5.62 -19.53 -44.21
C SER A 106 5.92 -19.03 -42.79
N GLU A 107 5.04 -18.19 -42.26
CA GLU A 107 5.26 -17.44 -41.02
C GLU A 107 3.98 -17.34 -40.20
N ALA A 108 4.14 -17.29 -38.87
CA ALA A 108 3.10 -16.87 -37.93
C ALA A 108 3.64 -15.81 -36.98
N THR A 109 2.75 -15.07 -36.33
CA THR A 109 3.12 -14.04 -35.37
C THR A 109 2.45 -14.25 -34.03
N VAL A 110 3.13 -13.81 -32.96
CA VAL A 110 2.62 -13.79 -31.59
C VAL A 110 3.19 -12.57 -30.87
N ASP A 111 2.34 -11.86 -30.14
CA ASP A 111 2.74 -10.70 -29.35
C ASP A 111 3.09 -11.12 -27.91
N ILE A 112 4.20 -10.61 -27.37
CA ILE A 112 4.49 -10.67 -25.95
C ILE A 112 4.07 -9.33 -25.33
N LEU A 113 3.18 -9.38 -24.34
CA LEU A 113 2.68 -8.23 -23.61
C LEU A 113 2.95 -8.41 -22.10
N PRO A 114 4.18 -8.16 -21.63
CA PRO A 114 4.56 -8.37 -20.24
C PRO A 114 3.70 -7.54 -19.28
N ALA A 115 3.53 -8.06 -18.06
CA ALA A 115 2.86 -7.35 -16.99
C ALA A 115 3.70 -7.35 -15.69
N GLY A 116 4.05 -6.15 -15.22
CA GLY A 116 4.64 -5.90 -13.91
C GLY A 116 3.57 -5.68 -12.85
N ILE A 117 3.69 -6.40 -11.74
CA ILE A 117 2.78 -6.32 -10.60
C ILE A 117 3.12 -5.10 -9.76
N GLY A 118 2.18 -4.18 -9.64
CA GLY A 118 2.32 -3.00 -8.81
C GLY A 118 2.26 -3.31 -7.31
N SER A 119 3.02 -2.55 -6.52
CA SER A 119 2.97 -2.61 -5.06
C SER A 119 1.64 -2.06 -4.53
N HIS A 120 1.17 -2.60 -3.39
CA HIS A 120 0.09 -1.92 -2.66
C HIS A 120 0.48 -0.48 -2.32
N PRO A 121 -0.44 0.49 -2.49
CA PRO A 121 -0.09 1.90 -2.36
C PRO A 121 0.15 2.28 -0.90
N ILE A 122 1.27 2.96 -0.67
CA ILE A 122 1.64 3.56 0.59
C ILE A 122 0.93 4.90 0.71
N LEU A 123 0.18 5.06 1.79
CA LEU A 123 -0.52 6.29 2.13
C LEU A 123 0.33 7.13 3.10
N LYS A 124 0.66 8.35 2.69
CA LYS A 124 1.26 9.37 3.55
C LYS A 124 0.25 10.50 3.72
N VAL A 125 0.13 11.03 4.92
CA VAL A 125 -0.67 12.22 5.19
C VAL A 125 0.21 13.31 5.76
N GLU A 126 0.00 14.52 5.29
CA GLU A 126 0.74 15.69 5.68
C GLU A 126 -0.25 16.83 5.91
N VAL A 127 -0.32 17.34 7.14
CA VAL A 127 -1.11 18.54 7.41
C VAL A 127 -0.41 19.70 6.66
N ILE A 128 -1.15 20.56 5.97
CA ILE A 128 -0.57 21.74 5.31
C ILE A 128 -0.81 22.97 6.18
N SER A 129 -2.02 23.08 6.72
CA SER A 129 -2.43 24.16 7.62
C SER A 129 -3.58 23.68 8.50
N LYS A 130 -4.06 24.55 9.39
CA LYS A 130 -5.19 24.27 10.30
C LYS A 130 -6.43 23.67 9.62
N ASP A 131 -6.64 24.02 8.35
CA ASP A 131 -7.85 23.70 7.59
C ASP A 131 -7.54 22.96 6.28
N LYS A 132 -6.28 22.53 6.07
CA LYS A 132 -5.85 21.82 4.85
C LYS A 132 -4.88 20.68 5.14
N MET A 133 -5.03 19.58 4.42
CA MET A 133 -4.12 18.45 4.46
C MET A 133 -3.87 17.90 3.06
N ASN A 134 -2.73 17.24 2.89
CA ASN A 134 -2.37 16.49 1.71
C ASN A 134 -2.39 14.99 2.01
N LEU A 135 -3.07 14.21 1.17
CA LEU A 135 -3.03 12.76 1.15
C LEU A 135 -2.19 12.31 -0.06
N SER A 136 -1.02 11.74 0.17
CA SER A 136 -0.18 11.18 -0.88
C SER A 136 -0.33 9.66 -0.94
N PHE A 137 -0.65 9.14 -2.11
CA PHE A 137 -0.78 7.72 -2.43
C PHE A 137 0.36 7.35 -3.39
N MET A 138 1.29 6.54 -2.89
CA MET A 138 2.51 6.18 -3.62
C MET A 138 2.52 4.69 -3.94
N SER A 139 2.74 4.32 -5.20
CA SER A 139 2.83 2.92 -5.62
C SER A 139 3.93 2.74 -6.67
N SER A 140 4.51 1.55 -6.77
CA SER A 140 5.73 1.29 -7.56
C SER A 140 5.72 -0.08 -8.23
N GLY A 141 6.57 -0.26 -9.24
CA GLY A 141 6.80 -1.57 -9.88
C GLY A 141 5.78 -1.93 -10.98
N TRP A 142 5.07 -0.96 -11.52
CA TRP A 142 4.03 -1.21 -12.51
C TRP A 142 4.59 -1.38 -13.92
N TYR A 143 4.05 -2.34 -14.67
CA TYR A 143 4.20 -2.36 -16.12
C TYR A 143 2.98 -3.03 -16.77
N PRO A 144 2.35 -2.43 -17.80
CA PRO A 144 2.61 -1.11 -18.36
C PRO A 144 2.22 0.00 -17.37
N LYS A 145 2.23 1.26 -17.85
CA LYS A 145 1.77 2.42 -17.08
C LYS A 145 0.36 2.14 -16.49
N PRO A 146 0.17 2.21 -15.15
CA PRO A 146 -1.11 1.90 -14.53
C PRO A 146 -2.15 3.00 -14.77
N GLU A 147 -3.41 2.60 -14.79
CA GLU A 147 -4.55 3.51 -14.68
C GLU A 147 -4.73 3.90 -13.20
N VAL A 148 -5.04 5.18 -12.96
CA VAL A 148 -5.23 5.72 -11.60
C VAL A 148 -6.61 6.37 -11.51
N LEU A 149 -7.37 5.98 -10.49
CA LEU A 149 -8.68 6.54 -10.18
C LEU A 149 -8.77 6.88 -8.70
N CYS A 150 -9.02 8.15 -8.38
CA CYS A 150 -9.28 8.58 -7.00
C CYS A 150 -10.75 8.95 -6.83
N LEU A 151 -11.36 8.47 -5.75
CA LEU A 151 -12.79 8.59 -5.46
C LEU A 151 -13.02 9.11 -4.04
N ASP A 152 -14.06 9.94 -3.87
CA ASP A 152 -14.59 10.32 -2.56
C ASP A 152 -15.52 9.24 -1.97
N GLY A 153 -16.01 9.46 -0.75
CA GLY A 153 -16.95 8.55 -0.06
C GLY A 153 -18.28 8.35 -0.78
N LYS A 154 -18.63 9.20 -1.76
CA LYS A 154 -19.81 9.07 -2.63
C LYS A 154 -19.48 8.41 -3.96
N LYS A 155 -18.27 7.84 -4.10
CA LYS A 155 -17.73 7.23 -5.32
C LYS A 155 -17.65 8.20 -6.51
N LYS A 156 -17.53 9.50 -6.26
CA LYS A 156 -17.30 10.49 -7.32
C LYS A 156 -15.80 10.65 -7.55
N SER A 157 -15.42 10.80 -8.82
CA SER A 157 -14.03 11.09 -9.20
C SER A 157 -13.57 12.41 -8.58
N VAL A 158 -12.39 12.38 -7.98
CA VAL A 158 -11.76 13.54 -7.34
C VAL A 158 -10.52 13.91 -8.13
N HIS A 159 -10.36 15.21 -8.38
CA HIS A 159 -9.15 15.73 -8.97
C HIS A 159 -7.95 15.51 -8.04
N PHE A 160 -6.86 14.98 -8.59
CA PHE A 160 -5.62 14.76 -7.87
C PHE A 160 -4.46 15.50 -8.53
N LEU A 161 -3.43 15.78 -7.75
CA LEU A 161 -2.13 16.30 -8.18
C LEU A 161 -1.14 15.14 -8.32
N GLY A 162 -0.03 15.41 -9.00
CA GLY A 162 0.99 14.40 -9.27
C GLY A 162 0.64 13.54 -10.48
N GLY A 163 1.16 12.32 -10.52
CA GLY A 163 0.95 11.43 -11.65
C GLY A 163 1.82 10.19 -11.65
N VAL A 164 1.74 9.49 -12.76
CA VAL A 164 2.49 8.25 -13.03
C VAL A 164 3.67 8.58 -13.93
N TYR A 165 4.87 8.21 -13.49
CA TYR A 165 6.13 8.49 -14.16
C TYR A 165 6.94 7.22 -14.34
N GLN A 166 7.75 7.19 -15.40
CA GLN A 166 8.64 6.06 -15.67
C GLN A 166 9.83 6.11 -14.72
N HIS A 167 10.18 4.95 -14.19
CA HIS A 167 11.30 4.70 -13.29
C HIS A 167 12.27 3.71 -13.98
N ALA A 168 13.37 3.36 -13.31
CA ALA A 168 14.37 2.44 -13.83
C ALA A 168 13.77 1.13 -14.38
N ASN A 169 14.45 0.52 -15.36
CA ASN A 169 14.08 -0.75 -16.00
C ASN A 169 12.67 -0.74 -16.61
N HIS A 170 12.26 0.40 -17.18
CA HIS A 170 10.95 0.59 -17.82
C HIS A 170 9.71 0.43 -16.92
N HIS A 171 9.88 0.25 -15.61
CA HIS A 171 8.75 0.18 -14.68
C HIS A 171 8.20 1.57 -14.41
N TYR A 172 6.95 1.66 -13.96
CA TYR A 172 6.30 2.90 -13.58
C TYR A 172 6.09 2.98 -12.08
N ASN A 173 6.29 4.19 -11.56
CA ASN A 173 5.89 4.57 -10.23
C ASN A 173 4.77 5.62 -10.32
N ALA A 174 3.97 5.69 -9.28
CA ALA A 174 2.87 6.63 -9.17
C ALA A 174 2.97 7.37 -7.85
N ASP A 175 2.84 8.69 -7.89
CA ASP A 175 2.73 9.55 -6.71
C ASP A 175 1.55 10.50 -6.94
N ILE A 176 0.49 10.27 -6.17
CA ILE A 176 -0.81 10.88 -6.36
C ILE A 176 -1.18 11.63 -5.08
N SER A 177 -1.48 12.92 -5.20
CA SER A 177 -1.74 13.78 -4.04
C SER A 177 -3.15 14.38 -4.07
N LEU A 178 -3.91 14.21 -3.00
CA LEU A 178 -5.21 14.85 -2.80
C LEU A 178 -5.08 15.93 -1.73
N VAL A 179 -5.33 17.19 -2.11
CA VAL A 179 -5.40 18.30 -1.16
C VAL A 179 -6.84 18.44 -0.69
N LEU A 180 -7.04 18.26 0.60
CA LEU A 180 -8.34 18.32 1.24
C LEU A 180 -8.46 19.58 2.07
N GLU A 181 -9.65 20.19 2.05
CA GLU A 181 -9.98 21.38 2.84
C GLU A 181 -11.00 21.04 3.94
N LYS A 182 -11.11 21.93 4.92
CA LYS A 182 -12.16 21.86 5.95
C LYS A 182 -13.57 21.77 5.32
N GLY A 183 -14.36 20.78 5.71
CA GLY A 183 -15.72 20.46 5.27
C GLY A 183 -15.75 19.38 4.20
N SER A 184 -14.59 18.79 3.88
CA SER A 184 -14.45 17.75 2.86
C SER A 184 -15.14 16.44 3.26
N GLN A 185 -15.29 15.53 2.31
CA GLN A 185 -15.81 14.20 2.62
C GLN A 185 -14.85 13.48 3.60
N SER A 186 -15.38 12.59 4.43
CA SER A 186 -14.53 11.88 5.39
C SER A 186 -13.78 10.69 4.78
N ILE A 187 -14.12 10.25 3.57
CA ILE A 187 -13.52 9.03 2.98
C ILE A 187 -12.97 9.35 1.59
N TYR A 188 -11.72 8.92 1.36
CA TYR A 188 -11.06 8.99 0.06
C TYR A 188 -10.36 7.69 -0.26
N SER A 189 -10.35 7.32 -1.53
CA SER A 189 -9.64 6.15 -2.02
C SER A 189 -8.93 6.46 -3.33
N CYS A 190 -7.74 5.90 -3.53
CA CYS A 190 -7.07 5.90 -4.82
C CYS A 190 -6.75 4.46 -5.21
N ILE A 191 -7.13 4.11 -6.44
CA ILE A 191 -7.05 2.78 -7.02
C ILE A 191 -6.09 2.84 -8.21
N PHE A 192 -5.20 1.85 -8.26
CA PHE A 192 -4.22 1.64 -9.31
C PHE A 192 -4.54 0.32 -10.00
N LYS A 193 -4.65 0.34 -11.33
CA LYS A 193 -5.11 -0.80 -12.10
C LYS A 193 -4.11 -1.16 -13.21
N ASN A 194 -3.82 -2.45 -13.32
CA ASN A 194 -3.11 -3.06 -14.43
C ASN A 194 -4.05 -4.06 -15.12
N THR A 195 -4.54 -3.69 -16.30
CA THR A 195 -5.47 -4.50 -17.08
C THR A 195 -4.83 -5.76 -17.65
N ARG A 196 -3.53 -5.76 -17.96
CA ARG A 196 -2.81 -6.94 -18.47
C ARG A 196 -2.65 -8.02 -17.41
N ALA A 197 -2.30 -7.61 -16.18
CA ALA A 197 -2.20 -8.53 -15.04
C ALA A 197 -3.55 -8.83 -14.36
N MET A 198 -4.64 -8.21 -14.80
CA MET A 198 -5.93 -8.18 -14.09
C MET A 198 -5.76 -7.80 -12.60
N GLN A 199 -4.85 -6.87 -12.31
CA GLN A 199 -4.54 -6.44 -10.95
C GLN A 199 -5.22 -5.10 -10.65
N GLU A 200 -5.87 -5.03 -9.49
CA GLU A 200 -6.38 -3.78 -8.91
C GLU A 200 -5.92 -3.68 -7.46
N VAL A 201 -5.21 -2.61 -7.11
CA VAL A 201 -4.80 -2.33 -5.73
C VAL A 201 -5.11 -0.88 -5.39
N GLY A 202 -5.54 -0.64 -4.17
CA GLY A 202 -5.86 0.71 -3.71
C GLY A 202 -5.59 0.88 -2.23
N ALA A 203 -5.58 2.14 -1.82
CA ALA A 203 -5.65 2.50 -0.40
C ALA A 203 -6.85 3.42 -0.20
N THR A 204 -7.50 3.21 0.94
CA THR A 204 -8.59 4.05 1.43
C THR A 204 -8.12 4.69 2.73
N ILE A 205 -8.47 5.96 2.89
CA ILE A 205 -8.33 6.68 4.14
C ILE A 205 -9.69 7.21 4.54
N GLU A 206 -10.01 7.03 5.81
CA GLU A 206 -11.10 7.75 6.45
C GLU A 206 -10.48 8.89 7.25
N VAL A 207 -10.52 10.08 6.66
CA VAL A 207 -10.15 11.29 7.35
C VAL A 207 -11.32 11.74 8.20
N SER A 208 -11.04 11.88 9.48
CA SER A 208 -11.96 12.38 10.46
C SER A 208 -13.19 11.52 10.65
N VAL A 209 -12.91 10.36 11.24
CA VAL A 209 -13.89 9.69 12.06
C VAL A 209 -14.24 10.62 13.22
N ASN A 210 -15.54 10.87 13.43
CA ASN A 210 -16.00 11.57 14.62
C ASN A 210 -15.75 10.66 15.83
N ILE A 211 -14.59 10.81 16.47
CA ILE A 211 -14.27 10.02 17.65
C ILE A 211 -15.20 10.45 18.78
N THR A 212 -15.90 9.48 19.35
CA THR A 212 -16.74 9.69 20.54
C THR A 212 -16.02 9.12 21.75
N LEU A 213 -15.98 9.84 22.87
CA LEU A 213 -15.42 9.34 24.12
C LEU A 213 -16.42 8.41 24.80
N ASP A 214 -15.98 7.25 25.28
CA ASP A 214 -16.84 6.25 25.93
C ASP A 214 -16.95 6.49 27.45
N PRO A 215 -18.11 6.96 27.97
CA PRO A 215 -18.31 7.18 29.40
C PRO A 215 -18.26 5.91 30.26
N GLU A 216 -18.48 4.73 29.68
CA GLU A 216 -18.40 3.46 30.41
C GLU A 216 -16.97 3.05 30.70
N THR A 217 -16.00 3.52 29.90
CA THR A 217 -14.57 3.27 30.13
C THR A 217 -13.93 4.32 31.05
N ALA A 218 -14.49 5.54 31.07
CA ALA A 218 -13.86 6.70 31.70
C ALA A 218 -13.64 6.52 33.21
N HIS A 219 -12.46 6.87 33.71
CA HIS A 219 -12.26 6.96 35.14
C HIS A 219 -13.27 7.90 35.81
N SER A 220 -13.71 7.56 37.02
CA SER A 220 -14.73 8.32 37.78
C SER A 220 -14.38 9.80 38.10
N GLU A 221 -13.16 10.25 37.86
CA GLU A 221 -12.75 11.67 37.98
C GLU A 221 -12.71 12.39 36.62
N LEU A 222 -13.07 11.72 35.53
CA LEU A 222 -13.12 12.31 34.20
C LEU A 222 -14.55 12.66 33.83
N LEU A 223 -14.76 13.93 33.50
CA LEU A 223 -16.02 14.45 33.00
C LEU A 223 -15.94 14.58 31.47
N ILE A 224 -16.88 13.94 30.80
CA ILE A 224 -17.06 14.05 29.35
C ILE A 224 -18.26 14.95 29.08
N VAL A 225 -18.05 16.03 28.32
CA VAL A 225 -19.13 16.89 27.82
C VAL A 225 -18.94 17.07 26.34
N LYS A 226 -19.81 16.46 25.53
CA LYS A 226 -19.66 16.40 24.06
C LYS A 226 -18.29 15.81 23.69
N ASN A 227 -17.44 16.60 23.06
CA ASN A 227 -16.11 16.24 22.58
C ASN A 227 -14.98 16.69 23.53
N THR A 228 -15.32 17.19 24.71
CA THR A 228 -14.36 17.71 25.69
C THR A 228 -14.21 16.74 26.85
N LEU A 229 -12.96 16.40 27.16
CA LEU A 229 -12.57 15.65 28.34
C LEU A 229 -11.97 16.60 29.37
N THR A 230 -12.50 16.59 30.59
CA THR A 230 -12.05 17.43 31.70
C THR A 230 -11.76 16.56 32.92
N ARG A 231 -10.69 16.84 33.66
CA ARG A 231 -10.57 16.27 35.02
C ARG A 231 -11.47 17.04 35.97
N ALA A 232 -12.46 16.35 36.52
CA ALA A 232 -13.39 16.90 37.49
C ALA A 232 -12.68 17.31 38.79
N LYS A 233 -13.26 18.26 39.52
CA LYS A 233 -12.74 18.70 40.83
C LYS A 233 -12.84 17.59 41.88
N GLU A 234 -13.91 16.80 41.77
CA GLU A 234 -14.31 15.73 42.67
C GLU A 234 -14.69 14.49 41.86
N LYS A 235 -14.67 13.33 42.54
CA LYS A 235 -15.07 12.06 41.95
C LYS A 235 -16.56 12.10 41.62
N LEU A 236 -16.90 11.78 40.38
CA LEU A 236 -18.28 11.70 39.91
C LEU A 236 -18.96 10.48 40.52
N ASN A 237 -20.25 10.60 40.80
CA ASN A 237 -21.08 9.51 41.30
C ASN A 237 -21.50 8.57 40.14
N VAL A 238 -20.55 7.78 39.67
CA VAL A 238 -20.74 6.78 38.61
C VAL A 238 -20.48 5.38 39.17
N LEU A 239 -21.31 4.41 38.77
CA LEU A 239 -21.12 3.01 39.16
C LEU A 239 -19.88 2.44 38.46
N ASP A 240 -19.11 1.63 39.21
CA ASP A 240 -18.01 0.89 38.61
C ASP A 240 -18.54 -0.25 37.75
N ASN A 241 -17.82 -0.54 36.66
CA ASN A 241 -18.12 -1.63 35.73
C ASN A 241 -16.78 -2.26 35.26
N PRO A 242 -16.78 -3.47 34.68
CA PRO A 242 -15.54 -4.13 34.24
C PRO A 242 -14.72 -3.35 33.19
N ASN A 243 -15.38 -2.52 32.38
CA ASN A 243 -14.77 -1.73 31.31
C ASN A 243 -14.14 -0.42 31.78
N ARG A 244 -14.49 0.04 32.99
CA ARG A 244 -14.07 1.32 33.56
C ARG A 244 -12.65 1.27 34.12
N PHE A 245 -11.84 2.28 33.82
CA PHE A 245 -10.56 2.47 34.51
C PHE A 245 -10.79 2.90 35.97
N ASP A 246 -10.19 2.18 36.92
CA ASP A 246 -10.44 2.36 38.36
C ASP A 246 -9.38 3.19 39.10
N THR A 247 -8.17 3.24 38.55
CA THR A 247 -6.95 3.75 39.21
C THR A 247 -6.26 4.86 38.44
N ARG A 248 -6.36 4.83 37.11
CA ARG A 248 -5.73 5.81 36.21
C ARG A 248 -6.78 6.64 35.50
N LEU A 249 -6.47 7.91 35.28
CA LEU A 249 -7.33 8.91 34.64
C LEU A 249 -7.42 8.70 33.13
N TYR A 250 -7.87 7.53 32.69
CA TYR A 250 -7.94 7.13 31.30
C TYR A 250 -9.38 6.99 30.81
N VAL A 251 -9.55 7.12 29.50
CA VAL A 251 -10.80 6.88 28.78
C VAL A 251 -10.48 6.41 27.36
N LEU A 252 -11.33 5.55 26.80
CA LEU A 252 -11.25 5.09 25.42
C LEU A 252 -12.26 5.83 24.53
N GLY A 253 -12.03 5.79 23.22
CA GLY A 253 -13.08 6.04 22.25
C GLY A 253 -14.12 4.91 22.25
N THR A 254 -15.34 5.21 21.84
CA THR A 254 -16.44 4.23 21.72
C THR A 254 -16.17 3.25 20.58
N GLU A 255 -15.73 3.76 19.43
CA GLU A 255 -15.45 2.94 18.25
C GLU A 255 -14.05 2.33 18.29
N GLY A 256 -13.98 1.01 18.11
CA GLY A 256 -12.74 0.27 17.91
C GLY A 256 -12.51 -0.02 16.43
N PHE A 257 -11.28 0.21 15.95
CA PHE A 257 -10.93 0.05 14.54
C PHE A 257 -10.26 -1.29 14.28
N GLU A 258 -10.83 -2.08 13.37
CA GLU A 258 -10.25 -3.36 12.96
C GLU A 258 -9.37 -3.28 11.72
N THR A 259 -9.77 -2.44 10.77
CA THR A 259 -9.08 -2.24 9.50
C THR A 259 -9.15 -0.77 9.09
N GLY A 260 -8.40 -0.41 8.05
CA GLY A 260 -8.42 0.94 7.49
C GLY A 260 -7.23 1.81 7.89
N ASN A 261 -7.27 3.07 7.48
CA ASN A 261 -6.33 4.12 7.85
C ASN A 261 -7.15 5.29 8.40
N ILE A 262 -6.98 5.59 9.68
CA ILE A 262 -7.83 6.50 10.45
C ILE A 262 -6.99 7.69 10.92
N TYR A 263 -7.59 8.88 10.89
CA TYR A 263 -7.00 10.10 11.42
C TYR A 263 -7.96 10.88 12.33
N TRP A 264 -7.47 11.37 13.46
CA TRP A 264 -8.16 12.34 14.31
C TRP A 264 -7.19 13.32 14.96
N GLU A 265 -7.73 14.47 15.39
CA GLU A 265 -6.99 15.54 16.03
C GLU A 265 -7.51 15.83 17.44
N VAL A 266 -6.58 16.12 18.35
CA VAL A 266 -6.89 16.52 19.73
C VAL A 266 -6.27 17.89 20.01
N ASP A 267 -7.09 18.85 20.40
CA ASP A 267 -6.63 20.14 20.94
C ASP A 267 -6.21 19.93 22.39
N VAL A 268 -4.95 20.27 22.67
CA VAL A 268 -4.29 20.14 23.97
C VAL A 268 -3.86 21.50 24.52
N SER A 269 -4.35 22.61 23.94
CA SER A 269 -3.95 23.97 24.29
C SER A 269 -4.24 24.33 25.75
N ASN A 270 -5.25 23.70 26.35
CA ASN A 270 -5.72 23.94 27.72
C ASN A 270 -5.34 22.80 28.69
N ALA A 271 -4.30 22.03 28.38
CA ALA A 271 -3.77 20.99 29.23
C ALA A 271 -2.23 21.00 29.26
N GLU A 272 -1.66 20.95 30.47
CA GLU A 272 -0.23 20.81 30.71
C GLU A 272 0.17 19.35 30.97
N HIS A 273 -0.80 18.50 31.32
CA HIS A 273 -0.56 17.09 31.60
C HIS A 273 -1.60 16.21 30.90
N TRP A 274 -1.15 15.46 29.89
CA TRP A 274 -2.03 14.62 29.08
C TRP A 274 -1.30 13.41 28.52
N THR A 275 -2.08 12.36 28.22
CA THR A 275 -1.61 11.15 27.53
C THR A 275 -2.56 10.85 26.38
N LEU A 276 -2.02 10.66 25.18
CA LEU A 276 -2.79 10.45 23.96
C LEU A 276 -2.24 9.27 23.17
N GLY A 277 -3.12 8.52 22.51
CA GLY A 277 -2.69 7.51 21.55
C GLY A 277 -3.76 6.47 21.26
N VAL A 278 -3.34 5.21 21.26
CA VAL A 278 -4.18 4.06 20.90
C VAL A 278 -3.96 2.93 21.89
N ALA A 279 -5.04 2.21 22.20
CA ALA A 279 -5.01 1.00 23.00
C ALA A 279 -5.69 -0.18 22.27
N SER A 280 -5.23 -1.41 22.50
CA SER A 280 -5.92 -2.61 22.03
C SER A 280 -7.14 -2.94 22.90
N GLU A 281 -8.09 -3.72 22.41
CA GLU A 281 -9.26 -4.16 23.19
C GLU A 281 -8.91 -4.85 24.52
N GLY A 282 -7.96 -5.79 24.46
CA GLY A 282 -7.59 -6.70 25.58
C GLY A 282 -6.68 -6.09 26.65
N ILE A 283 -6.59 -4.76 26.75
CA ILE A 283 -5.79 -4.11 27.78
C ILE A 283 -6.33 -4.39 29.19
N ASN A 284 -5.44 -4.40 30.17
CA ASN A 284 -5.86 -4.34 31.57
C ASN A 284 -6.41 -2.95 31.91
N ARG A 285 -7.59 -2.90 32.54
CA ARG A 285 -8.26 -1.65 32.94
C ARG A 285 -8.33 -1.47 34.46
N LYS A 286 -7.89 -2.45 35.25
CA LYS A 286 -8.01 -2.47 36.71
C LYS A 286 -6.65 -2.49 37.40
N GLY A 287 -6.53 -1.84 38.55
CA GLY A 287 -5.31 -1.87 39.36
C GLY A 287 -4.07 -1.28 38.64
N LYS A 288 -2.89 -1.88 38.81
CA LYS A 288 -1.66 -1.34 38.23
C LYS A 288 -1.67 -1.47 36.70
N ILE A 289 -1.67 -0.32 36.01
CA ILE A 289 -1.56 -0.24 34.55
C ILE A 289 -0.16 0.23 34.16
N GLU A 290 0.47 -0.52 33.26
CA GLU A 290 1.78 -0.24 32.69
C GLU A 290 1.64 0.07 31.21
N LEU A 291 1.99 1.29 30.82
CA LEU A 291 1.92 1.74 29.43
C LEU A 291 3.12 1.21 28.64
N SER A 292 2.86 0.32 27.67
CA SER A 292 3.85 -0.14 26.69
C SER A 292 3.17 -0.87 25.52
N PRO A 293 3.84 -1.03 24.36
CA PRO A 293 3.30 -1.78 23.24
C PRO A 293 3.04 -3.25 23.58
N LYS A 294 3.85 -3.84 24.49
CA LYS A 294 3.66 -5.21 24.98
C LYS A 294 2.37 -5.38 25.78
N LYS A 295 1.93 -4.33 26.46
CA LYS A 295 0.70 -4.30 27.25
C LYS A 295 -0.51 -3.77 26.45
N GLY A 296 -0.34 -3.50 25.15
CA GLY A 296 -1.41 -3.05 24.26
C GLY A 296 -1.61 -1.54 24.21
N PHE A 297 -0.62 -0.74 24.61
CA PHE A 297 -0.69 0.73 24.59
C PHE A 297 0.38 1.32 23.67
N TRP A 298 -0.01 2.26 22.81
CA TRP A 298 0.87 3.06 21.97
C TRP A 298 0.54 4.53 22.15
N VAL A 299 1.18 5.13 23.15
CA VAL A 299 0.80 6.45 23.65
C VAL A 299 2.02 7.36 23.80
N ILE A 300 1.79 8.65 23.60
CA ILE A 300 2.72 9.72 23.98
C ILE A 300 2.11 10.52 25.13
N GLU A 301 2.96 11.11 25.95
CA GLU A 301 2.58 11.87 27.13
C GLU A 301 3.35 13.17 27.20
N LEU A 302 2.69 14.18 27.75
CA LEU A 302 3.29 15.39 28.29
C LEU A 302 3.15 15.35 29.82
N LEU A 303 4.28 15.41 30.53
CA LEU A 303 4.34 15.51 31.98
C LEU A 303 5.49 16.44 32.38
N GLU A 304 5.22 17.49 33.16
CA GLU A 304 6.25 18.45 33.62
C GLU A 304 7.12 19.00 32.48
N ASP A 305 6.47 19.46 31.39
CA ASP A 305 7.11 19.93 30.14
C ASP A 305 8.04 18.93 29.43
N LYS A 306 8.01 17.65 29.83
CA LYS A 306 8.75 16.57 29.17
C LYS A 306 7.80 15.71 28.36
N TYR A 307 8.12 15.55 27.09
CA TYR A 307 7.42 14.63 26.22
C TYR A 307 8.04 13.24 26.28
N LYS A 308 7.21 12.21 26.38
CA LYS A 308 7.65 10.80 26.36
C LYS A 308 6.77 10.00 25.41
N ALA A 309 7.39 9.08 24.68
CA ALA A 309 6.71 7.96 24.05
C ALA A 309 6.88 6.73 24.95
N TYR A 310 5.77 6.08 25.28
CA TYR A 310 5.79 4.85 26.08
C TYR A 310 6.18 3.64 25.23
N THR A 311 7.44 3.62 24.79
CA THR A 311 8.14 2.43 24.30
C THR A 311 8.63 1.58 25.49
N ASP A 312 9.31 0.47 25.21
CA ASP A 312 9.91 -0.37 26.24
C ASP A 312 11.43 -0.51 25.99
N PRO A 313 12.28 0.27 26.69
CA PRO A 313 11.96 1.28 27.71
C PRO A 313 11.38 2.57 27.09
N ALA A 314 10.80 3.45 27.92
CA ALA A 314 10.19 4.70 27.48
C ALA A 314 11.23 5.65 26.84
N THR A 315 10.87 6.28 25.72
CA THR A 315 11.72 7.19 24.96
C THR A 315 11.34 8.64 25.22
N THR A 316 12.30 9.46 25.63
CA THR A 316 12.11 10.92 25.74
C THR A 316 12.05 11.57 24.35
N LEU A 317 11.10 12.48 24.15
CA LEU A 317 10.91 13.22 22.91
C LEU A 317 11.36 14.67 23.09
N ASN A 318 12.22 15.13 22.19
CA ASN A 318 12.72 16.51 22.20
C ASN A 318 11.94 17.34 21.18
N LEU A 319 10.94 18.09 21.64
CA LEU A 319 10.15 18.98 20.79
C LEU A 319 10.63 20.42 20.95
N SER A 320 10.90 21.11 19.84
CA SER A 320 11.38 22.49 19.85
C SER A 320 10.30 23.51 20.25
N LYS A 321 9.02 23.14 20.11
CA LYS A 321 7.86 23.96 20.47
C LYS A 321 6.79 23.08 21.11
N LYS A 322 6.00 23.66 22.01
CA LYS A 322 4.84 23.01 22.63
C LYS A 322 3.69 22.91 21.61
N PRO A 323 3.34 21.72 21.08
CA PRO A 323 2.20 21.55 20.21
C PRO A 323 0.91 21.95 20.91
N ARG A 324 0.05 22.67 20.18
CA ARG A 324 -1.32 23.00 20.62
C ARG A 324 -2.34 21.96 20.18
N ARG A 325 -2.00 21.19 19.14
CA ARG A 325 -2.87 20.17 18.57
C ARG A 325 -2.06 18.97 18.14
N ILE A 326 -2.53 17.78 18.53
CA ILE A 326 -1.89 16.51 18.20
C ILE A 326 -2.75 15.78 17.19
N GLY A 327 -2.20 15.50 16.02
CA GLY A 327 -2.80 14.62 15.02
C GLY A 327 -2.30 13.18 15.22
N ILE A 328 -3.22 12.21 15.15
CA ILE A 328 -2.91 10.78 15.36
C ILE A 328 -3.39 10.00 14.15
N PHE A 329 -2.45 9.35 13.47
CA PHE A 329 -2.74 8.41 12.38
C PHE A 329 -2.62 6.98 12.87
N LEU A 330 -3.62 6.16 12.53
CA LEU A 330 -3.65 4.73 12.77
C LEU A 330 -3.76 4.00 11.43
N TYR A 331 -2.68 3.35 11.00
CA TYR A 331 -2.61 2.58 9.75
C TYR A 331 -2.72 1.08 10.06
N LEU A 332 -3.86 0.43 9.81
CA LEU A 332 -4.09 -0.98 10.20
C LEU A 332 -3.90 -2.01 9.09
N ARG A 333 -4.12 -1.64 7.82
CA ARG A 333 -4.15 -2.63 6.72
C ARG A 333 -2.78 -3.12 6.25
N GLN A 334 -1.74 -2.27 6.26
CA GLN A 334 -0.45 -2.58 5.62
C GLN A 334 0.74 -2.30 6.54
N MET A 335 0.88 -1.05 6.97
CA MET A 335 2.05 -0.63 7.76
C MET A 335 1.94 -1.00 9.24
N ARG A 336 0.72 -1.26 9.75
CA ARG A 336 0.45 -1.50 11.17
C ARG A 336 1.19 -0.49 12.04
N LYS A 337 0.90 0.79 11.84
CA LYS A 337 1.71 1.89 12.36
C LYS A 337 0.84 2.97 12.97
N ILE A 338 1.34 3.58 14.03
CA ILE A 338 0.74 4.77 14.63
C ILE A 338 1.73 5.91 14.48
N ILE A 339 1.26 7.07 14.02
CA ILE A 339 2.10 8.25 13.87
C ILE A 339 1.44 9.46 14.51
N PHE A 340 2.22 10.16 15.34
CA PHE A 340 1.84 11.39 16.02
C PHE A 340 2.48 12.59 15.32
N TYR A 341 1.72 13.65 15.11
CA TYR A 341 2.18 14.91 14.52
C TYR A 341 1.73 16.11 15.37
N ASP A 342 2.52 17.16 15.36
CA ASP A 342 2.05 18.50 15.71
C ASP A 342 1.21 19.00 14.53
N ALA A 343 -0.12 19.02 14.69
CA ALA A 343 -1.03 19.41 13.62
C ALA A 343 -0.97 20.91 13.31
N GLY A 344 -0.33 21.74 14.16
CA GLY A 344 -0.18 23.17 13.92
C GLY A 344 0.95 23.53 12.95
N ASN A 345 1.97 22.67 12.84
CA ASN A 345 3.16 22.91 12.00
C ASN A 345 3.57 21.70 11.15
N SER A 346 2.78 20.63 11.22
CA SER A 346 2.91 19.41 10.42
C SER A 346 4.18 18.61 10.69
N GLN A 347 4.85 18.85 11.81
CA GLN A 347 6.05 18.13 12.19
C GLN A 347 5.69 16.79 12.83
N LYS A 348 6.34 15.72 12.35
CA LYS A 348 6.25 14.40 12.98
C LYS A 348 6.83 14.45 14.40
N ILE A 349 6.04 14.03 15.38
CA ILE A 349 6.44 13.91 16.79
C ILE A 349 7.07 12.53 17.02
N PHE A 350 6.33 11.46 16.73
CA PHE A 350 6.78 10.10 17.01
C PHE A 350 6.04 9.07 16.15
N SER A 351 6.57 7.86 16.02
CA SER A 351 5.83 6.74 15.42
C SER A 351 6.10 5.42 16.11
N PHE A 352 5.05 4.63 16.28
CA PHE A 352 5.13 3.24 16.74
C PHE A 352 4.80 2.26 15.62
N ASN A 353 5.42 1.09 15.66
CA ASN A 353 4.97 -0.08 14.91
C ASN A 353 4.11 -0.97 15.83
N ILE A 354 2.98 -1.45 15.32
CA ILE A 354 2.07 -2.37 16.00
C ILE A 354 2.48 -3.78 15.61
N ASN A 355 2.99 -4.55 16.57
CA ASN A 355 3.38 -5.94 16.37
C ASN A 355 2.19 -6.79 15.85
N SER A 356 2.46 -7.83 15.07
CA SER A 356 1.48 -8.79 14.56
C SER A 356 0.75 -9.57 15.66
N ILE A 357 1.38 -9.73 16.84
CA ILE A 357 0.77 -10.38 18.01
C ILE A 357 -0.45 -9.59 18.53
N GLN A 358 -0.40 -8.26 18.45
CA GLN A 358 -1.47 -7.40 18.93
C GLN A 358 -2.61 -7.38 17.93
N LYS A 359 -3.80 -7.83 18.33
CA LYS A 359 -4.93 -7.94 17.41
C LYS A 359 -5.87 -6.74 17.56
N PRO A 360 -6.52 -6.31 16.45
CA PRO A 360 -7.66 -5.40 16.55
C PRO A 360 -8.81 -6.00 17.39
N PRO A 361 -9.79 -5.18 17.81
CA PRO A 361 -9.91 -3.75 17.53
C PRO A 361 -8.96 -2.86 18.35
N PHE A 362 -8.61 -1.71 17.76
CA PHE A 362 -7.78 -0.67 18.36
C PHE A 362 -8.61 0.59 18.64
N TYR A 363 -8.55 1.09 19.86
CA TYR A 363 -9.35 2.21 20.35
C TYR A 363 -8.50 3.46 20.53
N PRO A 364 -9.00 4.64 20.16
CA PRO A 364 -8.40 5.90 20.58
C PRO A 364 -8.32 5.97 22.12
N PHE A 365 -7.21 6.49 22.63
CA PHE A 365 -6.91 6.53 24.05
C PHE A 365 -6.59 7.95 24.50
N PHE A 366 -7.19 8.37 25.61
CA PHE A 366 -7.09 9.74 26.10
C PHE A 366 -6.93 9.81 27.62
N SER A 367 -6.25 10.86 28.07
CA SER A 367 -6.06 11.18 29.47
C SER A 367 -5.78 12.67 29.66
N VAL A 368 -6.33 13.25 30.72
CA VAL A 368 -6.00 14.59 31.23
C VAL A 368 -5.83 14.49 32.75
N TRP A 369 -4.75 15.08 33.27
CA TRP A 369 -4.31 14.78 34.63
C TRP A 369 -4.49 15.92 35.61
N THR A 370 -4.41 17.20 35.21
CA THR A 370 -4.59 18.29 36.18
C THR A 370 -6.06 18.67 36.33
N LYS A 371 -6.48 19.03 37.55
CA LYS A 371 -7.86 19.47 37.80
C LYS A 371 -8.19 20.72 36.97
N ASN A 372 -9.38 20.73 36.36
CA ASN A 372 -9.87 21.78 35.47
C ASN A 372 -9.12 21.96 34.14
N GLU A 373 -8.08 21.17 33.86
CA GLU A 373 -7.52 21.11 32.51
C GLU A 373 -8.44 20.33 31.58
N THR A 374 -8.37 20.69 30.30
CA THR A 374 -9.25 20.12 29.27
C THR A 374 -8.47 19.78 28.02
N ILE A 375 -8.85 18.65 27.42
CA ILE A 375 -8.51 18.33 26.03
C ILE A 375 -9.80 18.23 25.22
N HIS A 376 -9.73 18.60 23.94
CA HIS A 376 -10.90 18.65 23.08
C HIS A 376 -10.64 17.89 21.78
N LEU A 377 -11.51 16.92 21.48
CA LEU A 377 -11.51 16.25 20.18
C LEU A 377 -11.97 17.24 19.12
N CYS A 378 -11.07 17.53 18.18
CA CYS A 378 -11.37 18.46 17.10
C CYS A 378 -12.45 17.85 16.20
N SER A 379 -13.38 18.70 15.76
CA SER A 379 -14.26 18.32 14.66
C SER A 379 -13.43 17.95 13.43
N PRO A 380 -13.99 17.11 12.55
CA PRO A 380 -13.45 16.95 11.21
C PRO A 380 -13.02 18.27 10.59
N PRO A 381 -11.91 18.28 9.82
CA PRO A 381 -11.73 19.32 8.86
C PRO A 381 -12.96 19.31 7.96
#